data_AF-A0A1A9R771-F1
#
_entry.id   AF-A0A1A9R771-F1
#
_cell.length_a   1.000
_cell.length_b   1.000
_cell.length_c   1.000
_cell.angle_alpha   90.00
_cell.angle_beta   90.00
_cell.angle_gamma   90.00
#
_symmetry.space_group_name_H-M   'P 1'
#
loop_
_entity.id
_entity.type
_entity.pdbx_description
1 polymer ?
#
loop_
_entity_poly.entity_id
_entity_poly.type
_entity_poly.pdbx_seq_one_letter_code
_entity_poly.pdbx_strand_id
1 'polypeptide(L)'
;MAPQGETLTLGMPDALIGVINAVPFLGIEIAQVMGRLDAALDMAISSPLLLTLLVEKGAQERWSADTFAALLHHKQSTLCAVASLPATRSSAKLLRRCQLGPVIRRELFPLKKALNNPDNSEFLRHQLYVHARHLIFLANYEGARWPGLLKLINEALTPAPHYRGSAWLKAMLVDTQRMLATRTEALYPVYSLAAFRPCTTS
;
A
#
# COMPACT_ATOMS: atom_id res chain seq x y z
N MET A 1 6.74 16.72 31.06
CA MET A 1 6.80 17.55 29.84
C MET A 1 6.21 16.72 28.71
N ALA A 2 4.95 16.97 28.37
CA ALA A 2 4.33 16.33 27.20
C ALA A 2 4.99 16.91 25.93
N PRO A 3 5.32 16.10 24.92
CA PRO A 3 5.88 16.61 23.68
C PRO A 3 4.84 17.49 22.97
N GLN A 4 5.27 18.66 22.49
CA GLN A 4 4.44 19.72 21.89
C GLN A 4 3.53 19.28 20.73
N GLY A 5 3.67 18.04 20.23
CA GLY A 5 2.79 17.45 19.22
C GLY A 5 1.42 16.99 19.74
N GLU A 6 1.31 16.56 21.00
CA GLU A 6 0.03 16.06 21.56
C GLU A 6 -1.03 17.16 21.72
N THR A 7 -0.59 18.41 21.91
CA THR A 7 -1.50 19.55 22.11
C THR A 7 -2.16 20.00 20.80
N LEU A 8 -1.56 19.71 19.64
CA LEU A 8 -2.09 20.11 18.33
C LEU A 8 -3.13 19.13 17.76
N THR A 9 -3.13 17.88 18.23
CA THR A 9 -4.08 16.83 17.80
C THR A 9 -5.29 16.71 18.72
N LEU A 10 -5.32 17.47 19.82
CA LEU A 10 -6.36 17.39 20.84
C LEU A 10 -7.69 17.87 20.25
N GLY A 11 -8.66 16.95 20.10
CA GLY A 11 -9.97 17.22 19.48
C GLY A 11 -10.07 16.91 17.98
N MET A 12 -8.98 16.45 17.34
CA MET A 12 -9.04 15.96 15.96
C MET A 12 -9.64 14.55 15.90
N PRO A 13 -10.44 14.21 14.87
CA PRO A 13 -10.91 12.84 14.66
C PRO A 13 -9.72 11.86 14.51
N ASP A 14 -9.84 10.65 15.06
CA ASP A 14 -8.76 9.64 15.00
C ASP A 14 -8.34 9.31 13.56
N ALA A 15 -9.29 9.32 12.62
CA ALA A 15 -9.02 9.12 11.20
C ALA A 15 -8.10 10.22 10.63
N LEU A 16 -8.26 11.47 11.06
CA LEU A 16 -7.41 12.59 10.67
C LEU A 16 -5.99 12.39 11.21
N ILE A 17 -5.88 12.08 12.51
CA ILE A 17 -4.59 11.84 13.17
C ILE A 17 -3.85 10.67 12.50
N GLY A 18 -4.57 9.57 12.22
CA GLY A 18 -4.02 8.39 11.56
C GLY A 18 -3.44 8.70 10.19
N VAL A 19 -4.15 9.45 9.35
CA VAL A 19 -3.67 9.83 8.02
C VAL A 19 -2.50 10.83 8.11
N ILE A 20 -2.58 11.87 8.94
CA ILE A 20 -1.48 12.84 9.12
C ILE A 20 -0.20 12.14 9.57
N ASN A 21 -0.29 11.25 10.56
CA ASN A 21 0.86 10.49 11.05
C ASN A 21 1.44 9.56 9.99
N ALA A 22 0.60 9.04 9.09
CA ALA A 22 1.05 8.19 8.00
C ALA A 22 1.75 8.97 6.88
N VAL A 23 1.36 10.23 6.63
CA VAL A 23 1.92 11.08 5.56
C VAL A 23 2.18 12.52 6.04
N PRO A 24 3.10 12.74 6.98
CA PRO A 24 3.30 14.04 7.62
C PRO A 24 3.73 15.14 6.66
N PHE A 25 4.33 14.78 5.52
CA PHE A 25 4.75 15.71 4.47
C PHE A 25 3.58 16.35 3.68
N LEU A 26 2.34 15.91 3.94
CA LEU A 26 1.08 16.50 3.44
C LEU A 26 0.17 16.92 4.61
N GLY A 27 0.70 16.98 5.84
CA GLY A 27 -0.11 17.11 7.04
C GLY A 27 -1.00 18.36 7.04
N ILE A 28 -0.49 19.48 6.52
CA ILE A 28 -1.25 20.75 6.45
C ILE A 28 -2.38 20.64 5.44
N GLU A 29 -2.09 20.15 4.23
CA GLU A 29 -3.08 20.01 3.16
C GLU A 29 -4.18 19.03 3.55
N ILE A 30 -3.82 17.93 4.22
CA ILE A 30 -4.77 16.94 4.75
C ILE A 30 -5.64 17.56 5.85
N ALA A 31 -5.04 18.26 6.81
CA ALA A 31 -5.79 18.95 7.86
C ALA A 31 -6.76 20.00 7.30
N GLN A 32 -6.35 20.77 6.29
CA GLN A 32 -7.19 21.77 5.65
C GLN A 32 -8.38 21.15 4.93
N VAL A 33 -8.15 20.08 4.17
CA VAL A 33 -9.21 19.42 3.39
C VAL A 33 -10.18 18.68 4.33
N MET A 34 -9.67 17.90 5.28
CA MET A 34 -10.50 17.13 6.21
C MET A 34 -11.18 17.97 7.28
N GLY A 35 -10.61 19.12 7.65
CA GLY A 35 -11.23 20.05 8.60
C GLY A 35 -12.37 20.89 8.00
N ARG A 36 -12.56 20.85 6.67
CA ARG A 36 -13.56 21.65 5.94
C ARG A 36 -14.59 20.82 5.19
N LEU A 37 -14.26 19.58 4.84
CA LEU A 37 -15.06 18.73 3.96
C LEU A 37 -15.33 17.38 4.63
N ASP A 38 -16.57 17.14 5.05
CA ASP A 38 -16.98 15.85 5.63
C ASP A 38 -16.73 14.68 4.68
N ALA A 39 -16.93 14.89 3.37
CA ALA A 39 -16.63 13.89 2.34
C ALA A 39 -15.15 13.47 2.31
N ALA A 40 -14.23 14.33 2.75
CA ALA A 40 -12.82 13.98 2.87
C ALA A 40 -12.56 13.12 4.13
N LEU A 41 -13.26 13.37 5.23
CA LEU A 41 -13.24 12.50 6.42
C LEU A 41 -13.76 11.11 6.08
N ASP A 42 -14.89 11.00 5.39
CA ASP A 42 -15.44 9.73 4.91
C ASP A 42 -14.46 8.99 3.98
N MET A 43 -13.73 9.73 3.14
CA MET A 43 -12.71 9.15 2.28
C MET A 43 -11.48 8.69 3.06
N ALA A 44 -11.05 9.42 4.09
CA ALA A 44 -9.95 9.00 4.95
C ALA A 44 -10.24 7.65 5.61
N ILE A 45 -11.49 7.40 5.99
CA ILE A 45 -11.93 6.13 6.58
C ILE A 45 -12.02 5.04 5.51
N SER A 46 -12.67 5.32 4.37
CA SER A 46 -13.01 4.30 3.38
C SER A 46 -11.89 3.98 2.38
N SER A 47 -10.99 4.93 2.11
CA SER A 47 -9.86 4.78 1.19
C SER A 47 -8.76 5.83 1.46
N PRO A 48 -8.02 5.70 2.58
CA PRO A 48 -7.03 6.69 3.00
C PRO A 48 -5.95 6.94 1.94
N LEU A 49 -5.48 5.90 1.26
CA LEU A 49 -4.48 6.05 0.20
C LEU A 49 -5.02 6.85 -1.00
N LEU A 50 -6.30 6.68 -1.38
CA LEU A 50 -6.88 7.48 -2.47
C LEU A 50 -6.97 8.95 -2.07
N LEU A 51 -7.41 9.25 -0.84
CA LEU A 51 -7.41 10.62 -0.32
C LEU A 51 -6.01 11.24 -0.38
N THR A 52 -5.00 10.53 0.11
CA THR A 52 -3.60 11.01 0.07
C THR A 52 -3.16 11.36 -1.35
N LEU A 53 -3.45 10.51 -2.34
CA LEU A 53 -3.06 10.74 -3.73
C LEU A 53 -3.82 11.92 -4.37
N LEU A 54 -5.09 12.11 -4.01
CA LEU A 54 -5.88 13.25 -4.46
C LEU A 54 -5.40 14.56 -3.85
N VAL A 55 -5.09 14.58 -2.54
CA VAL A 55 -4.56 15.75 -1.85
C VAL A 55 -3.19 16.14 -2.41
N GLU A 56 -2.32 15.15 -2.64
CA GLU A 56 -1.01 15.40 -3.26
C GLU A 56 -1.17 16.00 -4.67
N LYS A 57 -2.06 15.46 -5.49
CA LYS A 57 -2.33 16.01 -6.82
C LYS A 57 -2.95 17.40 -6.77
N GLY A 58 -3.94 17.60 -5.90
CA GLY A 58 -4.57 18.91 -5.71
C GLY A 58 -3.60 19.98 -5.22
N ALA A 59 -2.65 19.61 -4.37
CA ALA A 59 -1.57 20.50 -3.96
C ALA A 59 -0.63 20.85 -5.13
N GLN A 60 -0.26 19.87 -5.97
CA GLN A 60 0.57 20.07 -7.16
C GLN A 60 -0.12 20.97 -8.20
N GLU A 61 -1.41 20.75 -8.43
CA GLU A 61 -2.22 21.49 -9.42
C GLU A 61 -2.88 22.74 -8.84
N ARG A 62 -2.67 23.04 -7.55
CA ARG A 62 -3.25 24.19 -6.83
C ARG A 62 -4.77 24.26 -6.94
N TRP A 63 -5.46 23.14 -6.74
CA TRP A 63 -6.92 23.12 -6.74
C TRP A 63 -7.48 24.00 -5.63
N SER A 64 -8.60 24.66 -5.94
CA SER A 64 -9.39 25.35 -4.92
C SER A 64 -10.12 24.34 -4.03
N ALA A 65 -10.57 24.78 -2.86
CA ALA A 65 -11.40 23.97 -1.98
C ALA A 65 -12.70 23.51 -2.68
N ASP A 66 -13.32 24.40 -3.46
CA ASP A 66 -14.56 24.10 -4.20
C ASP A 66 -14.31 23.05 -5.29
N THR A 67 -13.18 23.15 -5.99
CA THR A 67 -12.76 22.13 -6.97
C THR A 67 -12.58 20.77 -6.29
N PHE A 68 -11.88 20.75 -5.15
CA PHE A 68 -11.67 19.51 -4.40
C PHE A 68 -13.00 18.92 -3.92
N ALA A 69 -13.87 19.75 -3.34
CA ALA A 69 -15.20 19.35 -2.86
C ALA A 69 -16.05 18.75 -4.01
N ALA A 70 -16.10 19.43 -5.16
CA ALA A 70 -16.80 18.94 -6.35
C ALA A 70 -16.27 17.57 -6.79
N LEU A 71 -14.95 17.38 -6.79
CA LEU A 71 -14.32 16.10 -7.13
C LEU A 71 -14.77 14.97 -6.20
N LEU A 72 -14.83 15.21 -4.90
CA LEU A 72 -15.19 14.18 -3.91
C LEU A 72 -16.61 13.61 -4.08
N HIS A 73 -17.51 14.32 -4.76
CA HIS A 73 -18.85 13.82 -5.09
C HIS A 73 -18.85 12.77 -6.22
N HIS A 74 -17.74 12.62 -6.95
CA HIS A 74 -17.64 11.58 -7.97
C HIS A 74 -17.40 10.19 -7.39
N LYS A 75 -17.72 9.17 -8.18
CA LYS A 75 -17.43 7.77 -7.83
C LYS A 75 -15.92 7.59 -7.67
N GLN A 76 -15.50 6.77 -6.70
CA GLN A 76 -14.08 6.51 -6.45
C GLN A 76 -13.30 5.95 -7.67
N SER A 77 -13.96 5.23 -8.59
CA SER A 77 -13.32 4.81 -9.84
C SER A 77 -12.97 5.99 -10.75
N THR A 78 -13.79 7.04 -10.77
CA THR A 78 -13.50 8.29 -11.48
C THR A 78 -12.35 9.03 -10.80
N LEU A 79 -12.38 9.08 -9.46
CA LEU A 79 -11.29 9.66 -8.66
C LEU A 79 -9.94 8.95 -8.87
N CYS A 80 -9.93 7.67 -9.22
CA CYS A 80 -8.70 6.97 -9.60
C CYS A 80 -8.05 7.63 -10.83
N ALA A 81 -8.82 7.94 -11.89
CA ALA A 81 -8.28 8.67 -13.05
C ALA A 81 -7.77 10.05 -12.66
N VAL A 82 -8.51 10.75 -11.80
CA VAL A 82 -8.07 12.03 -11.26
C VAL A 82 -6.73 11.85 -10.55
N ALA A 83 -6.53 10.82 -9.74
CA ALA A 83 -5.24 10.51 -9.11
C ALA A 83 -4.16 9.92 -10.06
N SER A 84 -4.38 9.95 -11.38
CA SER A 84 -3.51 9.36 -12.40
C SER A 84 -3.31 7.84 -12.24
N LEU A 85 -4.40 7.14 -11.89
CA LEU A 85 -4.52 5.68 -11.80
C LEU A 85 -5.59 5.17 -12.77
N PRO A 86 -5.65 3.84 -13.06
CA PRO A 86 -6.67 3.30 -13.94
C PRO A 86 -8.08 3.54 -13.38
N ALA A 87 -8.99 4.08 -14.20
CA ALA A 87 -10.37 4.40 -13.83
C ALA A 87 -11.27 3.17 -13.76
N THR A 88 -10.86 2.14 -13.00
CA THR A 88 -11.57 0.87 -12.90
C THR A 88 -12.15 0.65 -11.52
N ARG A 89 -13.21 -0.16 -11.44
CA ARG A 89 -13.76 -0.61 -10.15
C ARG A 89 -12.74 -1.44 -9.37
N SER A 90 -11.87 -2.19 -10.05
CA SER A 90 -10.83 -3.00 -9.43
C SER A 90 -9.78 -2.13 -8.73
N SER A 91 -9.33 -1.05 -9.37
CA SER A 91 -8.40 -0.08 -8.78
C SER A 91 -9.00 0.58 -7.53
N ALA A 92 -10.26 1.03 -7.61
CA ALA A 92 -10.95 1.59 -6.45
C ALA A 92 -11.10 0.56 -5.30
N LYS A 93 -11.44 -0.70 -5.63
CA LYS A 93 -11.51 -1.78 -4.62
C LYS A 93 -10.16 -2.10 -3.99
N LEU A 94 -9.07 -2.05 -4.76
CA LEU A 94 -7.73 -2.23 -4.24
C LEU A 94 -7.37 -1.11 -3.25
N LEU A 95 -7.61 0.15 -3.63
CA LEU A 95 -7.34 1.31 -2.78
C LEU A 95 -8.18 1.33 -1.49
N ARG A 96 -9.43 0.86 -1.52
CA ARG A 96 -10.26 0.71 -0.31
C ARG A 96 -9.70 -0.28 0.71
N ARG A 97 -9.06 -1.35 0.24
CA ARG A 97 -8.44 -2.37 1.09
C ARG A 97 -7.01 -2.03 1.48
N CYS A 98 -6.46 -0.97 0.89
CA CYS A 98 -5.09 -0.56 1.14
C CYS A 98 -5.02 0.22 2.45
N GLN A 99 -4.44 -0.40 3.47
CA GLN A 99 -4.05 0.26 4.68
C GLN A 99 -2.90 1.22 4.40
N LEU A 100 -3.05 2.43 4.92
CA LEU A 100 -2.03 3.46 4.88
C LEU A 100 -1.20 3.34 6.17
N GLY A 101 0.07 3.01 6.04
CA GLY A 101 1.05 3.17 7.11
C GLY A 101 2.00 4.32 6.78
N PRO A 102 3.08 4.50 7.57
CA PRO A 102 4.05 5.55 7.32
C PRO A 102 4.62 5.47 5.90
N VAL A 103 4.47 6.56 5.16
CA VAL A 103 4.92 6.76 3.79
C VAL A 103 5.65 8.10 3.75
N ILE A 104 6.77 8.15 3.04
CA ILE A 104 7.49 9.42 2.77
C ILE A 104 7.20 9.91 1.35
N ARG A 105 7.37 11.21 1.10
CA ARG A 105 7.02 11.84 -0.19
C ARG A 105 7.56 11.08 -1.42
N ARG A 106 8.82 10.64 -1.37
CA ARG A 106 9.46 9.89 -2.48
C ARG A 106 8.82 8.52 -2.77
N GLU A 107 8.08 7.95 -1.82
CA GLU A 107 7.42 6.65 -1.97
C GLU A 107 6.06 6.74 -2.68
N LEU A 108 5.51 7.95 -2.87
CA LEU A 108 4.29 8.12 -3.68
C LEU A 108 4.50 7.73 -5.14
N PHE A 109 5.69 7.98 -5.69
CA PHE A 109 6.02 7.57 -7.06
C PHE A 109 5.98 6.04 -7.26
N PRO A 110 6.73 5.22 -6.50
CA PRO A 110 6.65 3.76 -6.64
C PRO A 110 5.25 3.23 -6.29
N LEU A 111 4.51 3.86 -5.36
CA LEU A 111 3.10 3.50 -5.11
C LEU A 111 2.23 3.66 -6.37
N LYS A 112 2.26 4.84 -7.00
CA LYS A 112 1.53 5.09 -8.26
C LYS A 112 1.97 4.15 -9.37
N LYS A 113 3.29 3.87 -9.49
CA LYS A 113 3.84 2.90 -10.45
C LYS A 113 3.25 1.50 -10.23
N ALA A 114 3.22 1.02 -8.98
CA ALA A 114 2.66 -0.30 -8.67
C ALA A 114 1.16 -0.39 -8.93
N LEU A 115 0.41 0.65 -8.61
CA LEU A 115 -1.05 0.73 -8.81
C LEU A 115 -1.45 0.83 -10.29
N ASN A 116 -0.59 1.41 -11.13
CA ASN A 116 -0.79 1.45 -12.57
C ASN A 116 -0.40 0.15 -13.29
N ASN A 117 0.30 -0.77 -12.62
CA ASN A 117 0.65 -2.06 -13.21
C ASN A 117 -0.54 -3.06 -13.06
N PRO A 118 -1.13 -3.54 -14.16
CA PRO A 118 -2.26 -4.47 -14.12
C PRO A 118 -1.89 -5.81 -13.46
N ASP A 119 -0.67 -6.31 -13.64
CA ASP A 119 -0.20 -7.58 -13.06
C ASP A 119 -0.20 -7.52 -11.53
N ASN A 120 0.16 -6.37 -10.96
CA ASN A 120 0.12 -6.17 -9.51
C ASN A 120 -1.32 -6.11 -8.99
N SER A 121 -2.22 -5.50 -9.76
CA SER A 121 -3.64 -5.43 -9.40
C SER A 121 -4.30 -6.81 -9.42
N GLU A 122 -3.96 -7.65 -10.40
CA GLU A 122 -4.40 -9.03 -10.47
C GLU A 122 -3.83 -9.86 -9.32
N PHE A 123 -2.52 -9.75 -9.08
CA PHE A 123 -1.83 -10.47 -8.01
C PHE A 123 -2.38 -10.16 -6.61
N LEU A 124 -2.81 -8.92 -6.38
CA LEU A 124 -3.39 -8.48 -5.11
C LEU A 124 -4.91 -8.64 -5.03
N ARG A 125 -5.57 -9.16 -6.07
CA ARG A 125 -7.04 -9.20 -6.16
C ARG A 125 -7.69 -9.92 -4.99
N HIS A 126 -7.11 -11.03 -4.54
CA HIS A 126 -7.66 -11.89 -3.49
C HIS A 126 -7.15 -11.56 -2.09
N GLN A 127 -6.26 -10.58 -1.95
CA GLN A 127 -5.76 -10.17 -0.63
C GLN A 127 -6.81 -9.31 0.08
N LEU A 128 -7.16 -9.73 1.30
CA LEU A 128 -8.12 -9.00 2.14
C LEU A 128 -7.50 -7.71 2.68
N TYR A 129 -6.23 -7.76 3.08
CA TYR A 129 -5.48 -6.64 3.62
C TYR A 129 -4.26 -6.37 2.74
N VAL A 130 -4.24 -5.21 2.11
CA VAL A 130 -3.08 -4.73 1.35
C VAL A 130 -2.52 -3.54 2.11
N HIS A 131 -1.19 -3.40 2.13
CA HIS A 131 -0.54 -2.26 2.78
C HIS A 131 0.25 -1.48 1.73
N ALA A 132 0.40 -0.16 1.89
CA ALA A 132 1.22 0.66 0.98
C ALA A 132 2.63 0.06 0.74
N ARG A 133 3.20 -0.56 1.78
CA ARG A 133 4.50 -1.27 1.71
C ARG A 133 4.51 -2.47 0.75
N HIS A 134 3.39 -3.19 0.59
CA HIS A 134 3.27 -4.24 -0.43
C HIS A 134 3.43 -3.66 -1.84
N LEU A 135 2.74 -2.56 -2.10
CA LEU A 135 2.81 -1.86 -3.39
C LEU A 135 4.21 -1.30 -3.64
N ILE A 136 4.85 -0.68 -2.66
CA ILE A 136 6.24 -0.20 -2.77
C ILE A 136 7.21 -1.34 -3.06
N PHE A 137 7.04 -2.50 -2.41
CA PHE A 137 7.86 -3.67 -2.71
C PHE A 137 7.66 -4.13 -4.16
N LEU A 138 6.41 -4.31 -4.59
CA LEU A 138 6.06 -4.77 -5.93
C LEU A 138 6.48 -3.78 -7.04
N ALA A 139 6.53 -2.48 -6.75
CA ALA A 139 7.01 -1.46 -7.69
C ALA A 139 8.49 -1.66 -8.09
N ASN A 140 9.25 -2.34 -7.21
CA ASN A 140 10.68 -2.53 -7.29
C ASN A 140 11.07 -4.02 -7.41
N TYR A 141 10.09 -4.91 -7.60
CA TYR A 141 10.32 -6.35 -7.74
C TYR A 141 10.12 -6.77 -9.19
N GLU A 142 11.19 -7.28 -9.79
CA GLU A 142 11.24 -7.66 -11.21
C GLU A 142 11.00 -9.17 -11.42
N GLY A 143 10.93 -9.96 -10.35
CA GLY A 143 10.73 -11.41 -10.44
C GLY A 143 9.27 -11.83 -10.69
N ALA A 144 9.07 -13.15 -10.80
CA ALA A 144 7.77 -13.76 -11.02
C ALA A 144 6.82 -13.55 -9.81
N ARG A 145 5.55 -13.30 -10.10
CA ARG A 145 4.48 -13.12 -9.09
C ARG A 145 3.81 -14.45 -8.81
N TRP A 146 4.31 -15.17 -7.81
CA TRP A 146 3.75 -16.45 -7.39
C TRP A 146 3.06 -16.32 -6.02
N PRO A 147 2.03 -17.13 -5.71
CA PRO A 147 1.17 -16.91 -4.54
C PRO A 147 1.91 -16.78 -3.20
N GLY A 148 2.99 -17.54 -3.00
CA GLY A 148 3.74 -17.50 -1.74
C GLY A 148 4.68 -16.29 -1.58
N LEU A 149 4.91 -15.50 -2.64
CA LEU A 149 5.63 -14.23 -2.51
C LEU A 149 4.90 -13.26 -1.55
N LEU A 150 3.56 -13.25 -1.57
CA LEU A 150 2.78 -12.41 -0.66
C LEU A 150 2.94 -12.84 0.79
N LYS A 151 3.04 -14.14 1.05
CA LYS A 151 3.33 -14.67 2.39
C LYS A 151 4.68 -14.16 2.89
N LEU A 152 5.71 -14.20 2.05
CA LEU A 152 7.04 -13.69 2.38
C LEU A 152 7.06 -12.18 2.60
N ILE A 153 6.33 -11.41 1.78
CA ILE A 153 6.19 -9.97 1.98
C ILE A 153 5.50 -9.69 3.32
N ASN A 154 4.40 -10.37 3.63
CA ASN A 154 3.69 -10.24 4.91
C ASN A 154 4.61 -10.56 6.10
N GLU A 155 5.37 -11.66 6.05
CA GLU A 155 6.32 -12.03 7.10
C GLU A 155 7.41 -10.96 7.28
N ALA A 156 7.93 -10.40 6.19
CA ALA A 156 8.94 -9.34 6.23
C ALA A 156 8.39 -7.98 6.74
N LEU A 157 7.09 -7.75 6.59
CA LEU A 157 6.41 -6.52 6.99
C LEU A 157 5.78 -6.59 8.39
N THR A 158 5.58 -7.79 8.95
CA THR A 158 5.06 -7.96 10.32
C THR A 158 6.11 -7.49 11.33
N PRO A 159 5.76 -6.60 12.29
CA PRO A 159 6.64 -6.21 13.38
C PRO A 159 6.79 -7.39 14.37
N ALA A 160 7.74 -8.28 14.08
CA ALA A 160 8.21 -9.33 14.97
C ALA A 160 9.58 -8.94 15.56
N PRO A 161 10.08 -9.59 16.64
CA PRO A 161 11.40 -9.30 17.22
C PRO A 161 12.57 -9.44 16.23
N HIS A 162 12.34 -10.05 15.07
CA HIS A 162 13.26 -10.13 13.95
C HIS A 162 12.68 -9.40 12.73
N TYR A 163 12.35 -8.11 12.85
CA TYR A 163 11.97 -7.29 11.71
C TYR A 163 13.11 -7.28 10.69
N ARG A 164 12.93 -8.02 9.58
CA ARG A 164 13.96 -8.13 8.55
C ARG A 164 13.83 -7.05 7.47
N GLY A 165 12.67 -6.41 7.35
CA GLY A 165 12.44 -5.31 6.42
C GLY A 165 12.52 -5.73 4.94
N SER A 166 12.14 -4.80 4.07
CA SER A 166 12.04 -5.05 2.62
C SER A 166 13.40 -5.27 1.95
N ALA A 167 14.48 -4.69 2.48
CA ALA A 167 15.84 -4.85 1.96
C ALA A 167 16.36 -6.29 2.13
N TRP A 168 16.14 -6.90 3.30
CA TRP A 168 16.48 -8.29 3.53
C TRP A 168 15.70 -9.22 2.60
N LEU A 169 14.39 -9.00 2.43
CA LEU A 169 13.57 -9.83 1.56
C LEU A 169 14.06 -9.75 0.10
N LYS A 170 14.42 -8.56 -0.38
CA LYS A 170 15.04 -8.40 -1.70
C LYS A 170 16.35 -9.18 -1.81
N ALA A 171 17.25 -9.05 -0.83
CA ALA A 171 18.51 -9.79 -0.81
C ALA A 171 18.28 -11.31 -0.81
N MET A 172 17.38 -11.81 0.03
CA MET A 172 17.02 -13.23 0.09
C MET A 172 16.44 -13.74 -1.22
N LEU A 173 15.57 -12.97 -1.88
CA LEU A 173 15.00 -13.37 -3.17
C LEU A 173 16.05 -13.38 -4.28
N VAL A 174 16.94 -12.39 -4.31
CA VAL A 174 18.08 -12.35 -5.24
C VAL A 174 19.03 -13.52 -5.00
N ASP A 175 19.35 -13.84 -3.74
CA ASP A 175 20.21 -14.96 -3.39
C ASP A 175 19.55 -16.30 -3.75
N THR A 176 18.24 -16.45 -3.50
CA THR A 176 17.49 -17.66 -3.90
C THR A 176 17.49 -17.82 -5.42
N GLN A 177 17.27 -16.73 -6.17
CA GLN A 177 17.34 -16.75 -7.64
C GLN A 177 18.75 -17.10 -8.13
N ARG A 178 19.80 -16.54 -7.50
CA ARG A 178 21.19 -16.86 -7.82
C ARG A 178 21.53 -18.32 -7.53
N MET A 179 21.06 -18.87 -6.40
CA MET A 179 21.25 -20.27 -6.03
C MET A 179 20.50 -21.24 -6.95
N LEU A 180 19.30 -20.88 -7.41
CA LEU A 180 18.54 -21.67 -8.39
C LEU A 180 19.19 -21.61 -9.79
N ALA A 181 19.78 -20.47 -10.18
CA ALA A 181 20.52 -20.37 -11.43
C ALA A 181 21.82 -21.19 -11.44
N THR A 182 22.46 -21.38 -10.28
CA THR A 182 23.69 -22.18 -10.13
C THR A 182 23.43 -23.64 -9.81
N ARG A 183 22.22 -24.01 -9.35
CA ARG A 183 21.78 -25.41 -9.19
C ARG A 183 20.73 -25.74 -10.23
N THR A 184 21.18 -26.31 -11.35
CA THR A 184 20.32 -26.79 -12.46
C THR A 184 19.52 -28.06 -12.12
N GLU A 185 19.49 -28.47 -10.85
CA GLU A 185 18.56 -29.46 -10.35
C GLU A 185 17.40 -28.71 -9.69
N ALA A 186 16.36 -28.48 -10.51
CA ALA A 186 15.16 -27.75 -10.13
C ALA A 186 14.63 -28.24 -8.78
N LEU A 187 14.65 -27.36 -7.78
CA LEU A 187 13.82 -27.55 -6.59
C LEU A 187 12.38 -27.57 -7.06
N TYR A 188 11.79 -28.76 -7.10
CA TYR A 188 10.42 -28.99 -7.51
C TYR A 188 9.49 -28.01 -6.78
N PRO A 189 8.53 -27.39 -7.47
CA PRO A 189 7.49 -26.63 -6.80
C PRO A 189 6.74 -27.56 -5.86
N VAL A 190 6.80 -27.29 -4.56
CA VAL A 190 6.04 -28.03 -3.54
C VAL A 190 4.56 -27.67 -3.72
N TYR A 191 3.87 -28.43 -4.56
CA TYR A 191 2.42 -28.42 -4.62
C TYR A 191 1.88 -29.31 -3.50
N SER A 192 1.31 -28.68 -2.48
CA SER A 192 0.47 -29.29 -1.44
C SER A 192 1.15 -30.14 -0.34
N LEU A 193 0.71 -29.90 0.91
CA LEU A 193 0.99 -30.71 2.10
C LEU A 193 0.53 -32.17 1.99
N ALA A 194 -0.27 -32.52 0.97
CA ALA A 194 -0.72 -33.89 0.74
C ALA A 194 0.39 -34.85 0.26
N ALA A 195 1.54 -34.33 -0.17
CA ALA A 195 2.67 -35.13 -0.65
C ALA A 195 3.59 -35.66 0.47
N PHE A 196 3.44 -35.19 1.72
CA PHE A 196 4.17 -35.72 2.87
C PHE A 196 3.41 -36.91 3.48
N ARG A 197 3.56 -38.11 2.91
CA ARG A 197 3.38 -39.35 3.69
C ARG A 197 4.75 -39.78 4.20
N PRO A 198 4.96 -39.91 5.53
CA PRO A 198 6.16 -40.56 6.03
C PRO A 198 6.10 -42.04 5.66
N CYS A 199 7.13 -42.53 4.96
CA CYS A 199 7.37 -43.97 4.82
C CYS A 199 7.57 -44.55 6.23
N THR A 200 6.61 -45.35 6.70
CA THR A 200 6.82 -46.29 7.79
C THR A 200 7.64 -47.46 7.25
N THR A 201 8.90 -47.54 7.63
CA THR A 201 9.73 -48.74 7.43
C THR A 201 9.27 -49.82 8.40
N SER A 202 8.84 -50.97 7.85
CA SER A 202 8.87 -52.26 8.54
C SER A 202 10.27 -52.86 8.46
#